data_AF-A0A0F9EQE1-F1
#
_entry.id   AF-A0A0F9EQE1-F1
#
_cell.length_a   1.000
_cell.length_b   1.000
_cell.length_c   1.000
_cell.angle_alpha   90.00
_cell.angle_beta   90.00
_cell.angle_gamma   90.00
#
_symmetry.space_group_name_H-M   'P 1'
#
loop_
_entity.id
_entity.type
_entity.pdbx_description
1 polymer ?
#
loop_
_entity_poly.entity_id
_entity_poly.type
_entity_poly.pdbx_seq_one_letter_code
_entity_poly.pdbx_strand_id
1 'polypeptide(L)'
;TFELLNESLYSWEITSNGDLNVSSLPYSTGDVFRVVYYGLNPVSITHSINDSTSFVKSIQVTNGSGFTYEFQLSTDYIISKDGYRIYFRDLYNTILESGNFSIYDKFKIKYHASLSRKIDLSQNLLLTLQNSEGNDIPIDNIPIDNVGLFEYENVLREDSHLSIPLGGEKRLVHLELKYLPLNIFNLSASQLININYTGSDFGKIYPYVESNVWAKPITITTIPKKIKLEMVEDPSQNIVINQRFYEERDYIFNFNPVEALEKGEEYTKVSIDALVREEYTFTYRLTNFENKPINNSIVWLHIGFMPKSKTEFLNTRAIVDDMGIPPYFESIGTEEVTSRGPGEGPDKMFGRPLTYEFSNYSSEYSAYGPYIWLYDVTDEFGEVSFNVSFSDDYLNDFLDIFGSIEGINSMEDIILYTRAFNSYFDWDNFAIDDPELYLCSSDDRVFDGSTKLSNYNFDDLALQDSTYVEGLIRLHKKDIALGLNDYLSYNLPDPALGGNFNPITLQLYVHEANPIPTTSTLTLESLAKVHTNSEL
;
A
#
# COMPACT_ATOMS: atom_id res chain seq x y z
N THR A 1 -28.68 65.41 -1.12
CA THR A 1 -29.23 64.04 -1.01
C THR A 1 -29.59 63.60 -2.41
N PHE A 2 -29.46 62.31 -2.76
CA PHE A 2 -29.87 61.83 -4.09
C PHE A 2 -31.30 61.28 -4.02
N GLU A 3 -32.09 61.53 -5.06
CA GLU A 3 -33.44 61.00 -5.26
C GLU A 3 -33.43 60.10 -6.49
N LEU A 4 -34.21 59.00 -6.47
CA LEU A 4 -34.37 58.13 -7.62
C LEU A 4 -35.40 58.75 -8.58
N LEU A 5 -34.93 59.19 -9.75
CA LEU A 5 -35.79 59.73 -10.79
C LEU A 5 -36.72 58.64 -11.35
N ASN A 6 -37.99 58.98 -11.55
CA ASN A 6 -38.97 58.11 -12.19
C ASN A 6 -38.60 57.93 -13.68
N GLU A 7 -38.56 56.68 -14.15
CA GLU A 7 -38.20 56.30 -15.53
C GLU A 7 -39.09 56.94 -16.60
N SER A 8 -40.29 57.42 -16.24
CA SER A 8 -41.16 58.18 -17.17
C SER A 8 -40.73 59.64 -17.38
N LEU A 9 -39.77 60.16 -16.61
CA LEU A 9 -39.30 61.55 -16.67
C LEU A 9 -38.04 61.75 -17.53
N TYR A 10 -37.39 60.67 -17.99
CA TYR A 10 -36.19 60.73 -18.80
C TYR A 10 -36.16 59.56 -19.79
N SER A 11 -35.44 59.74 -20.89
CA SER A 11 -35.11 58.67 -21.83
C SER A 11 -33.60 58.49 -21.87
N TRP A 12 -33.12 57.26 -22.04
CA TRP A 12 -31.70 56.96 -22.12
C TRP A 12 -31.43 55.90 -23.18
N GLU A 13 -30.24 55.96 -23.76
CA GLU A 13 -29.70 54.97 -24.70
C GLU A 13 -28.20 54.83 -24.45
N ILE A 14 -27.64 53.65 -24.72
CA ILE A 14 -26.18 53.48 -24.85
C ILE A 14 -25.91 53.43 -26.35
N THR A 15 -25.20 54.42 -26.86
CA THR A 15 -24.86 54.49 -28.29
C THR A 15 -23.99 53.31 -28.72
N SER A 16 -23.88 53.08 -30.03
CA SER A 16 -22.97 52.07 -30.62
C SER A 16 -21.49 52.23 -30.25
N ASN A 17 -21.11 53.37 -29.66
CA ASN A 17 -19.75 53.67 -29.21
C ASN A 17 -19.55 53.44 -27.70
N GLY A 18 -20.61 53.06 -26.96
CA GLY A 18 -20.61 52.92 -25.50
C GLY A 18 -20.92 54.20 -24.72
N ASP A 19 -21.16 55.33 -25.39
CA ASP A 19 -21.56 56.57 -24.72
C ASP A 19 -23.00 56.48 -24.22
N LEU A 20 -23.22 56.76 -22.93
CA LEU A 20 -24.55 56.88 -22.33
C LEU A 20 -25.16 58.26 -22.64
N ASN A 21 -26.11 58.28 -23.57
CA ASN A 21 -26.94 59.45 -23.82
C ASN A 21 -28.15 59.41 -22.87
N VAL A 22 -28.37 60.50 -22.13
CA VAL A 22 -29.60 60.69 -21.34
C VAL A 22 -30.26 61.99 -21.77
N SER A 23 -31.55 61.92 -22.08
CA SER A 23 -32.37 63.00 -22.61
C SER A 23 -33.61 63.23 -21.74
N SER A 24 -34.17 64.43 -21.83
CA SER A 24 -35.36 64.88 -21.07
C SER A 24 -35.21 64.95 -19.54
N LEU A 25 -34.02 64.73 -18.96
CA LEU A 25 -33.78 64.88 -17.52
C LEU A 25 -34.28 66.23 -16.99
N PRO A 26 -35.14 66.26 -15.96
CA PRO A 26 -35.54 67.50 -15.31
C PRO A 26 -34.41 67.98 -14.38
N TYR A 27 -33.67 69.02 -14.79
CA TYR A 27 -32.51 69.52 -14.03
C TYR A 27 -32.35 71.04 -14.02
N SER A 28 -31.66 71.51 -13.00
CA SER A 28 -31.20 72.88 -12.79
C SER A 28 -29.68 72.98 -12.92
N THR A 29 -29.18 74.18 -13.25
CA THR A 29 -27.74 74.44 -13.35
C THR A 29 -27.06 74.21 -12.00
N GLY A 30 -26.22 73.17 -11.91
CA GLY A 30 -25.49 72.78 -10.70
C GLY A 30 -25.91 71.44 -10.09
N ASP A 31 -26.96 70.80 -10.63
CA ASP A 31 -27.37 69.46 -10.20
C ASP A 31 -26.29 68.41 -10.55
N VAL A 32 -26.11 67.45 -9.63
CA VAL A 32 -25.17 66.33 -9.79
C VAL A 32 -25.96 65.05 -9.97
N PHE A 33 -25.82 64.41 -11.12
CA PHE A 33 -26.40 63.09 -11.37
C PHE A 33 -25.46 61.98 -10.88
N ARG A 34 -26.05 60.88 -10.40
CA ARG A 34 -25.37 59.60 -10.24
C ARG A 34 -26.07 58.58 -11.09
N VAL A 35 -25.39 58.13 -12.14
CA VAL A 35 -25.81 56.96 -12.92
C VAL A 35 -25.44 55.71 -12.11
N VAL A 36 -26.41 54.82 -11.92
CA VAL A 36 -26.19 53.48 -11.38
C VAL A 36 -26.53 52.51 -12.50
N TYR A 37 -25.58 51.69 -12.90
CA TYR A 37 -25.74 50.67 -13.92
C TYR A 37 -25.32 49.30 -13.36
N TYR A 38 -25.93 48.24 -13.86
CA TYR A 38 -25.52 46.87 -13.55
C TYR A 38 -24.29 46.52 -14.38
N GLY A 39 -23.11 46.66 -13.79
CA GLY A 39 -21.88 46.11 -14.34
C GLY A 39 -21.87 44.59 -14.24
N LEU A 40 -21.65 43.89 -15.35
CA LEU A 40 -21.42 42.45 -15.35
C LEU A 40 -19.99 42.17 -14.89
N ASN A 41 -19.86 41.49 -13.75
CA ASN A 41 -18.57 40.96 -13.32
C ASN A 41 -18.05 39.95 -14.35
N PRO A 42 -16.72 39.84 -14.55
CA PRO A 42 -16.16 38.80 -15.39
C PRO A 42 -16.54 37.41 -14.87
N VAL A 43 -16.83 36.49 -15.77
CA VAL A 43 -17.05 35.09 -15.40
C VAL A 43 -15.69 34.47 -15.10
N SER A 44 -15.45 34.18 -13.83
CA SER A 44 -14.31 33.39 -13.38
C SER A 44 -14.50 31.93 -13.77
N ILE A 45 -13.43 31.29 -14.24
CA ILE A 45 -13.36 29.85 -14.51
C ILE A 45 -12.18 29.25 -13.74
N THR A 46 -12.24 27.94 -13.48
CA THR A 46 -11.25 27.24 -12.65
C THR A 46 -10.02 26.75 -13.42
N HIS A 47 -10.05 26.70 -14.75
CA HIS A 47 -8.96 26.24 -15.60
C HIS A 47 -8.54 27.35 -16.57
N SER A 48 -7.24 27.45 -16.90
CA SER A 48 -6.77 28.42 -17.89
C SER A 48 -7.26 28.04 -19.29
N ILE A 49 -7.99 28.95 -19.94
CA ILE A 49 -8.37 28.84 -21.37
C ILE A 49 -7.42 29.59 -22.31
N ASN A 50 -6.23 29.97 -21.82
CA ASN A 50 -5.21 30.70 -22.58
C ASN A 50 -3.87 29.92 -22.69
N ASP A 51 -3.86 28.64 -22.27
CA ASP A 51 -2.71 27.74 -22.46
C ASP A 51 -2.67 27.23 -23.91
N SER A 52 -1.50 26.76 -24.38
CA SER A 52 -1.31 26.32 -25.77
C SER A 52 -2.19 25.14 -26.21
N THR A 53 -2.69 24.36 -25.27
CA THR A 53 -3.65 23.25 -25.51
C THR A 53 -5.09 23.66 -25.27
N SER A 54 -5.36 24.76 -24.57
CA SER A 54 -6.70 25.16 -24.16
C SER A 54 -7.41 26.00 -25.23
N PHE A 55 -8.73 25.87 -25.33
CA PHE A 55 -9.54 26.72 -26.20
C PHE A 55 -11.02 26.74 -25.77
N VAL A 56 -11.70 27.85 -26.06
CA VAL A 56 -13.17 27.93 -25.95
C VAL A 56 -13.79 27.29 -27.19
N LYS A 57 -14.69 26.34 -26.98
CA LYS A 57 -15.42 25.65 -28.06
C LYS A 57 -16.72 26.37 -28.44
N SER A 58 -17.45 26.89 -27.45
CA SER A 58 -18.61 27.77 -27.65
C SER A 58 -18.96 28.51 -26.37
N ILE A 59 -19.51 29.72 -26.50
CA ILE A 59 -20.25 30.40 -25.43
C ILE A 59 -21.61 30.75 -26.02
N GLN A 60 -22.69 30.31 -25.38
CA GLN A 60 -24.04 30.58 -25.84
C GLN A 60 -24.95 31.00 -24.68
N VAL A 61 -25.94 31.85 -24.97
CA VAL A 61 -27.09 32.08 -24.09
C VAL A 61 -28.31 31.39 -24.68
N THR A 62 -29.20 30.89 -23.82
CA THR A 62 -30.47 30.28 -24.23
C THR A 62 -31.60 30.81 -23.37
N ASN A 63 -32.60 31.41 -24.01
CA ASN A 63 -33.74 32.02 -23.33
C ASN A 63 -34.82 30.98 -22.97
N GLY A 64 -35.87 31.42 -22.26
CA GLY A 64 -36.99 30.58 -21.85
C GLY A 64 -37.80 29.95 -23.00
N SER A 65 -37.71 30.45 -24.24
CA SER A 65 -38.37 29.85 -25.42
C SER A 65 -37.46 28.93 -26.24
N GLY A 66 -36.20 28.75 -25.83
CA GLY A 66 -35.22 27.91 -26.51
C GLY A 66 -34.47 28.59 -27.66
N PHE A 67 -34.64 29.90 -27.83
CA PHE A 67 -33.84 30.69 -28.77
C PHE A 67 -32.41 30.86 -28.25
N THR A 68 -31.43 30.77 -29.15
CA THR A 68 -30.00 30.72 -28.80
C THR A 68 -29.20 31.80 -29.52
N TYR A 69 -28.30 32.46 -28.80
CA TYR A 69 -27.26 33.33 -29.37
C TYR A 69 -25.87 32.78 -29.02
N GLU A 70 -24.94 32.76 -29.96
CA GLU A 70 -23.57 32.26 -29.79
C GLU A 70 -22.56 33.40 -29.90
N PHE A 71 -21.85 33.67 -28.81
CA PHE A 71 -20.94 34.79 -28.65
C PHE A 71 -19.59 34.54 -29.35
N GLN A 72 -19.07 35.59 -29.99
CA GLN A 72 -17.84 35.57 -30.76
C GLN A 72 -16.67 36.20 -29.98
N LEU A 73 -15.52 35.52 -30.02
CA LEU A 73 -14.28 36.00 -29.38
C LEU A 73 -13.81 37.31 -30.02
N SER A 74 -13.31 38.23 -29.20
CA SER A 74 -12.87 39.59 -29.55
C SER A 74 -13.99 40.58 -29.90
N THR A 75 -15.13 40.11 -30.43
CA THR A 75 -16.31 40.94 -30.70
C THR A 75 -17.19 41.07 -29.46
N ASP A 76 -17.70 39.96 -28.93
CA ASP A 76 -18.69 39.95 -27.85
C ASP A 76 -18.07 39.58 -26.49
N TYR A 77 -16.85 39.03 -26.48
CA TYR A 77 -16.10 38.78 -25.25
C TYR A 77 -14.59 38.77 -25.46
N ILE A 78 -13.84 38.96 -24.38
CA ILE A 78 -12.38 38.75 -24.32
C ILE A 78 -12.02 37.87 -23.13
N ILE A 79 -10.88 37.20 -23.24
CA ILE A 79 -10.28 36.35 -22.21
C ILE A 79 -9.17 37.15 -21.52
N SER A 80 -9.01 37.00 -20.20
CA SER A 80 -7.90 37.60 -19.46
C SER A 80 -6.55 37.06 -19.92
N LYS A 81 -5.49 37.85 -19.72
CA LYS A 81 -4.11 37.42 -20.02
C LYS A 81 -3.71 36.16 -19.23
N ASP A 82 -4.21 35.98 -18.01
CA ASP A 82 -3.97 34.79 -17.19
C ASP A 82 -4.89 33.61 -17.54
N GLY A 83 -5.87 33.77 -18.45
CA GLY A 83 -6.75 32.69 -18.91
C GLY A 83 -7.88 32.30 -17.95
N TYR A 84 -8.04 32.95 -16.79
CA TYR A 84 -9.02 32.55 -15.77
C TYR A 84 -10.32 33.40 -15.73
N ARG A 85 -10.46 34.42 -16.56
CA ARG A 85 -11.63 35.31 -16.59
C ARG A 85 -12.11 35.59 -18.01
N ILE A 86 -13.43 35.54 -18.20
CA ILE A 86 -14.11 35.92 -19.43
C ILE A 86 -14.86 37.24 -19.18
N TYR A 87 -14.52 38.26 -19.95
CA TYR A 87 -15.20 39.57 -19.93
C TYR A 87 -16.09 39.68 -21.15
N PHE A 88 -17.40 39.70 -20.94
CA PHE A 88 -18.34 40.04 -22.00
C PHE A 88 -18.27 41.53 -22.32
N ARG A 89 -18.38 41.86 -23.61
CA ARG A 89 -18.53 43.20 -24.15
C ARG A 89 -20.01 43.47 -24.33
N ASP A 90 -20.47 44.63 -23.87
CA ASP A 90 -21.78 45.23 -24.17
C ASP A 90 -22.95 44.24 -24.36
N LEU A 91 -23.21 43.39 -23.36
CA LEU A 91 -24.34 42.45 -23.43
C LEU A 91 -25.69 43.14 -23.64
N TYR A 92 -25.79 44.43 -23.29
CA TYR A 92 -27.01 45.21 -23.52
C TYR A 92 -27.30 45.28 -25.02
N ASN A 93 -26.40 45.88 -25.81
CA ASN A 93 -26.58 46.01 -27.25
C ASN A 93 -26.45 44.65 -27.98
N THR A 94 -25.67 43.69 -27.48
CA THR A 94 -25.49 42.38 -28.13
C THR A 94 -26.73 41.48 -28.03
N ILE A 95 -27.42 41.44 -26.88
CA ILE A 95 -28.55 40.51 -26.66
C ILE A 95 -29.79 41.13 -25.96
N LEU A 96 -29.63 42.04 -24.99
CA LEU A 96 -30.75 42.47 -24.14
C LEU A 96 -31.67 43.50 -24.83
N GLU A 97 -31.11 44.43 -25.61
CA GLU A 97 -31.88 45.45 -26.35
C GLU A 97 -32.94 44.82 -27.26
N SER A 98 -32.65 43.65 -27.82
CA SER A 98 -33.55 42.90 -28.68
C SER A 98 -34.85 42.43 -28.00
N GLY A 99 -34.92 42.48 -26.66
CA GLY A 99 -36.03 41.97 -25.85
C GLY A 99 -36.18 40.43 -25.86
N ASN A 100 -35.36 39.71 -26.63
CA ASN A 100 -35.40 38.25 -26.72
C ASN A 100 -34.66 37.56 -25.57
N PHE A 101 -33.77 38.28 -24.88
CA PHE A 101 -32.94 37.74 -23.80
C PHE A 101 -33.04 38.61 -22.54
N SER A 102 -32.85 37.98 -21.38
CA SER A 102 -32.87 38.61 -20.06
C SER A 102 -31.63 38.26 -19.24
N ILE A 103 -31.37 39.03 -18.18
CA ILE A 103 -30.29 38.76 -17.22
C ILE A 103 -30.48 37.45 -16.42
N TYR A 104 -31.63 36.79 -16.55
CA TYR A 104 -31.96 35.52 -15.91
C TYR A 104 -31.81 34.31 -16.84
N ASP A 105 -31.47 34.53 -18.11
CA ASP A 105 -31.29 33.45 -19.08
C ASP A 105 -29.99 32.67 -18.86
N LYS A 106 -29.99 31.41 -19.31
CA LYS A 106 -28.89 30.49 -19.00
C LYS A 106 -27.76 30.64 -20.01
N PHE A 107 -26.62 31.11 -19.53
CA PHE A 107 -25.34 31.08 -20.23
C PHE A 107 -24.71 29.69 -20.10
N LYS A 108 -24.14 29.19 -21.20
CA LYS A 108 -23.42 27.92 -21.27
C LYS A 108 -22.08 28.15 -21.96
N ILE A 109 -21.01 27.95 -21.22
CA ILE A 109 -19.63 28.02 -21.70
C ILE A 109 -19.15 26.57 -21.88
N LYS A 110 -18.61 26.24 -23.05
CA LYS A 110 -17.95 24.97 -23.33
C LYS A 110 -16.52 25.25 -23.78
N TYR A 111 -15.56 24.70 -23.07
CA TYR A 111 -14.13 24.87 -23.34
C TYR A 111 -13.39 23.54 -23.16
N HIS A 112 -12.17 23.49 -23.66
CA HIS A 112 -11.17 22.46 -23.38
C HIS A 112 -9.99 23.14 -22.68
N ALA A 113 -9.45 22.50 -21.65
CA ALA A 113 -8.33 23.01 -20.87
C ALA A 113 -7.53 21.87 -20.23
N SER A 114 -6.40 22.21 -19.62
CA SER A 114 -5.60 21.32 -18.77
C SER A 114 -6.39 20.83 -17.54
N LEU A 115 -5.96 19.70 -16.96
CA LEU A 115 -6.55 19.15 -15.72
C LEU A 115 -6.21 20.00 -14.48
N SER A 116 -5.19 20.84 -14.57
CA SER A 116 -4.75 21.72 -13.48
C SER A 116 -5.76 22.84 -13.25
N ARG A 117 -6.29 22.95 -12.03
CA ARG A 117 -7.23 24.00 -11.62
C ARG A 117 -6.58 25.06 -10.72
N LYS A 118 -6.98 26.32 -10.88
CA LYS A 118 -6.72 27.41 -9.94
C LYS A 118 -7.74 27.34 -8.80
N ILE A 119 -7.24 27.37 -7.57
CA ILE A 119 -8.03 27.23 -6.35
C ILE A 119 -7.99 28.56 -5.60
N ASP A 120 -9.14 29.03 -5.11
CA ASP A 120 -9.22 30.18 -4.21
C ASP A 120 -9.01 29.71 -2.76
N LEU A 121 -7.80 29.95 -2.24
CA LEU A 121 -7.39 29.53 -0.89
C LEU A 121 -8.01 30.38 0.23
N SER A 122 -8.77 31.43 -0.07
CA SER A 122 -9.57 32.12 0.96
C SER A 122 -10.87 31.41 1.28
N GLN A 123 -11.39 30.63 0.33
CA GLN A 123 -12.62 29.85 0.43
C GLN A 123 -12.37 28.34 0.44
N ASN A 124 -11.11 27.90 0.47
CA ASN A 124 -10.77 26.48 0.47
C ASN A 124 -9.56 26.20 1.38
N LEU A 125 -9.65 25.11 2.14
CA LEU A 125 -8.47 24.45 2.71
C LEU A 125 -7.77 23.63 1.62
N LEU A 126 -6.46 23.40 1.78
CA LEU A 126 -5.74 22.36 1.05
C LEU A 126 -5.64 21.12 1.93
N LEU A 127 -5.96 19.97 1.36
CA LEU A 127 -5.58 18.67 1.91
C LEU A 127 -4.23 18.28 1.27
N THR A 128 -3.20 18.12 2.09
CA THR A 128 -1.88 17.65 1.66
C THR A 128 -1.59 16.24 2.18
N LEU A 129 -0.83 15.48 1.39
CA LEU A 129 -0.30 14.16 1.72
C LEU A 129 1.22 14.24 1.83
N GLN A 130 1.79 13.71 2.91
CA GLN A 130 3.23 13.55 3.05
C GLN A 130 3.74 12.43 2.14
N ASN A 131 4.76 12.70 1.32
CA ASN A 131 5.44 11.69 0.50
C ASN A 131 6.53 10.94 1.29
N SER A 132 7.17 9.95 0.66
CA SER A 132 8.27 9.16 1.24
C SER A 132 9.52 9.98 1.66
N GLU A 133 9.68 11.20 1.15
CA GLU A 133 10.77 12.12 1.50
C GLU A 133 10.38 13.07 2.65
N GLY A 134 9.14 12.99 3.16
CA GLY A 134 8.60 13.89 4.18
C GLY A 134 7.98 15.19 3.63
N ASN A 135 7.87 15.36 2.31
CA ASN A 135 7.32 16.56 1.65
C ASN A 135 5.78 16.51 1.54
N ASP A 136 5.11 17.60 1.92
CA ASP A 136 3.64 17.72 1.84
C ASP A 136 3.16 18.14 0.44
N ILE A 137 2.55 17.21 -0.28
CA ILE A 137 2.02 17.38 -1.63
C ILE A 137 0.52 17.69 -1.55
N PRO A 138 0.00 18.79 -2.15
CA PRO A 138 -1.44 19.03 -2.26
C PRO A 138 -2.13 17.95 -3.09
N ILE A 139 -3.15 17.31 -2.51
CA ILE A 139 -3.95 16.26 -3.18
C ILE A 139 -5.38 16.73 -3.49
N ASP A 140 -6.06 17.45 -2.60
CA ASP A 140 -7.39 18.03 -2.85
C ASP A 140 -7.58 19.40 -2.17
N ASN A 141 -8.74 20.02 -2.39
CA ASN A 141 -9.16 21.21 -1.66
C ASN A 141 -10.58 21.08 -1.09
N ILE A 142 -10.78 21.61 0.11
CA ILE A 142 -12.02 21.48 0.88
C ILE A 142 -12.70 22.85 0.96
N PRO A 143 -13.89 23.04 0.37
CA PRO A 143 -14.61 24.30 0.46
C PRO A 143 -14.92 24.68 1.91
N ILE A 144 -14.75 25.95 2.22
CA ILE A 144 -15.12 26.57 3.49
C ILE A 144 -16.44 27.31 3.28
N ASP A 145 -17.41 27.10 4.17
CA ASP A 145 -18.69 27.77 4.10
C ASP A 145 -18.63 29.24 4.57
N ASN A 146 -19.75 29.95 4.44
CA ASN A 146 -19.84 31.37 4.80
C ASN A 146 -19.70 31.67 6.30
N VAL A 147 -19.69 30.65 7.18
CA VAL A 147 -19.48 30.78 8.63
C VAL A 147 -18.14 30.21 9.10
N GLY A 148 -17.29 29.73 8.19
CA GLY A 148 -15.96 29.21 8.48
C GLY A 148 -15.91 27.71 8.83
N LEU A 149 -16.99 26.97 8.59
CA LEU A 149 -17.03 25.52 8.74
C LEU A 149 -16.66 24.83 7.42
N PHE A 150 -16.22 23.58 7.51
CA PHE A 150 -15.87 22.75 6.37
C PHE A 150 -16.16 21.28 6.70
N GLU A 151 -16.44 20.49 5.68
CA GLU A 151 -16.68 19.06 5.77
C GLU A 151 -16.01 18.36 4.58
N TYR A 152 -15.53 17.14 4.79
CA TYR A 152 -14.80 16.38 3.78
C TYR A 152 -15.38 14.97 3.67
N GLU A 153 -16.24 14.78 2.66
CA GLU A 153 -16.96 13.53 2.40
C GLU A 153 -16.28 12.66 1.33
N ASN A 154 -15.20 13.15 0.69
CA ASN A 154 -14.52 12.45 -0.41
C ASN A 154 -13.84 11.17 0.10
N VAL A 155 -14.25 10.03 -0.45
CA VAL A 155 -13.70 8.72 -0.11
C VAL A 155 -12.31 8.57 -0.72
N LEU A 156 -11.29 8.39 0.13
CA LEU A 156 -9.91 8.12 -0.28
C LEU A 156 -9.77 6.65 -0.72
N ARG A 157 -9.93 6.38 -2.02
CA ARG A 157 -9.80 5.05 -2.64
C ARG A 157 -9.12 5.15 -4.01
N GLU A 158 -8.53 4.05 -4.45
CA GLU A 158 -7.89 3.88 -5.77
C GLU A 158 -8.80 4.27 -6.95
N ASP A 159 -10.09 3.89 -6.89
CA ASP A 159 -11.10 4.19 -7.92
C ASP A 159 -11.70 5.61 -7.81
N SER A 160 -11.21 6.43 -6.88
CA SER A 160 -11.60 7.82 -6.71
C SER A 160 -10.67 8.77 -7.47
N HIS A 161 -10.99 10.07 -7.47
CA HIS A 161 -10.07 11.11 -7.96
C HIS A 161 -8.80 11.27 -7.12
N LEU A 162 -8.70 10.55 -5.99
CA LEU A 162 -7.64 10.61 -4.99
C LEU A 162 -7.15 9.19 -4.67
N SER A 163 -6.48 8.58 -5.64
CA SER A 163 -5.69 7.39 -5.38
C SER A 163 -4.45 7.79 -4.57
N ILE A 164 -4.21 7.06 -3.48
CA ILE A 164 -3.06 7.22 -2.58
C ILE A 164 -2.27 5.91 -2.61
N PRO A 165 -1.47 5.63 -3.66
CA PRO A 165 -0.61 4.47 -3.71
C PRO A 165 0.61 4.72 -2.81
N LEU A 166 0.61 4.14 -1.60
CA LEU A 166 1.68 4.30 -0.61
C LEU A 166 2.54 3.05 -0.43
N GLY A 167 2.84 2.41 -1.57
CA GLY A 167 3.88 1.39 -1.67
C GLY A 167 3.54 0.08 -0.95
N GLY A 168 2.28 -0.36 -1.02
CA GLY A 168 1.81 -1.62 -0.44
C GLY A 168 1.51 -1.54 1.05
N GLU A 169 0.91 -2.61 1.57
CA GLU A 169 0.69 -2.86 3.00
C GLU A 169 -0.23 -1.88 3.73
N LYS A 170 -0.50 -2.21 4.98
CA LYS A 170 -1.21 -1.41 5.96
C LYS A 170 -0.26 -0.42 6.65
N ARG A 171 -0.23 0.81 6.15
CA ARG A 171 0.71 1.86 6.59
C ARG A 171 0.01 3.04 7.24
N LEU A 172 0.73 3.70 8.14
CA LEU A 172 0.33 4.99 8.70
C LEU A 172 0.66 6.10 7.70
N VAL A 173 -0.31 6.96 7.45
CA VAL A 173 -0.24 8.03 6.47
C VAL A 173 -0.45 9.36 7.16
N HIS A 174 0.44 10.31 6.92
CA HIS A 174 0.31 11.67 7.41
C HIS A 174 -0.33 12.55 6.33
N LEU A 175 -1.56 12.96 6.61
CA LEU A 175 -2.27 14.01 5.89
C LEU A 175 -2.24 15.29 6.72
N GLU A 176 -2.39 16.44 6.08
CA GLU A 176 -2.48 17.72 6.77
C GLU A 176 -3.46 18.68 6.07
N LEU A 177 -4.26 19.41 6.86
CA LEU A 177 -5.08 20.51 6.36
C LEU A 177 -4.33 21.83 6.52
N LYS A 178 -4.16 22.56 5.41
CA LYS A 178 -3.48 23.87 5.38
C LYS A 178 -4.44 24.96 4.93
N TYR A 179 -4.36 26.13 5.57
CA TYR A 179 -5.12 27.33 5.19
C TYR A 179 -4.16 28.48 4.89
N LEU A 180 -4.24 29.04 3.68
CA LEU A 180 -3.35 30.09 3.19
C LEU A 180 -1.84 29.84 3.47
N PRO A 181 -1.29 28.64 3.12
CA PRO A 181 0.12 28.35 3.34
C PRO A 181 1.01 29.23 2.47
N LEU A 182 2.15 29.66 3.00
CA LEU A 182 3.15 30.48 2.31
C LEU A 182 3.83 29.75 1.16
N ASN A 183 3.88 28.42 1.22
CA ASN A 183 4.49 27.55 0.22
C ASN A 183 3.81 26.18 0.13
N ILE A 184 4.00 25.53 -1.02
CA ILE A 184 3.53 24.16 -1.32
C ILE A 184 4.63 23.40 -2.07
N PHE A 185 4.71 22.08 -1.89
CA PHE A 185 5.61 21.26 -2.68
C PHE A 185 5.00 21.01 -4.07
N ASN A 186 5.75 21.27 -5.13
CA ASN A 186 5.38 20.93 -6.50
C ASN A 186 6.11 19.65 -6.91
N LEU A 187 5.37 18.54 -6.97
CA LEU A 187 5.89 17.22 -7.34
C LEU A 187 6.53 17.21 -8.74
N SER A 188 5.90 17.85 -9.74
CA SER A 188 6.40 17.87 -11.12
C SER A 188 7.69 18.68 -11.32
N ALA A 189 8.06 19.50 -10.33
CA ALA A 189 9.28 20.30 -10.35
C ALA A 189 10.23 19.97 -9.18
N SER A 190 9.89 18.95 -8.38
CA SER A 190 10.63 18.50 -7.18
C SER A 190 11.11 19.63 -6.26
N GLN A 191 10.27 20.66 -6.05
CA GLN A 191 10.66 21.85 -5.27
C GLN A 191 9.48 22.51 -4.55
N LEU A 192 9.80 23.19 -3.44
CA LEU A 192 8.89 24.11 -2.75
C LEU A 192 8.68 25.38 -3.57
N ILE A 193 7.42 25.72 -3.84
CA ILE A 193 7.01 26.95 -4.52
C ILE A 193 6.32 27.86 -3.52
N ASN A 194 6.77 29.11 -3.43
CA ASN A 194 6.13 30.15 -2.63
C ASN A 194 4.83 30.61 -3.31
N ILE A 195 3.73 30.64 -2.55
CA ILE A 195 2.45 31.16 -3.04
C ILE A 195 2.44 32.68 -2.85
N ASN A 196 2.26 33.43 -3.95
CA ASN A 196 2.15 34.87 -3.88
C ASN A 196 0.70 35.31 -3.63
N TYR A 197 0.47 35.86 -2.44
CA TYR A 197 -0.82 36.41 -2.00
C TYR A 197 -0.94 37.93 -2.23
N THR A 198 -0.05 38.52 -3.03
CA THR A 198 -0.06 39.95 -3.37
C THR A 198 -0.24 40.18 -4.87
N GLY A 199 -1.19 41.05 -5.22
CA GLY A 199 -1.38 41.56 -6.57
C GLY A 199 -0.75 42.95 -6.71
N SER A 200 -0.09 43.21 -7.85
CA SER A 200 0.58 44.49 -8.14
C SER A 200 -0.32 45.71 -8.00
N ASP A 201 -1.61 45.54 -8.27
CA ASP A 201 -2.55 46.65 -8.46
C ASP A 201 -3.47 46.86 -7.24
N PHE A 202 -3.52 45.89 -6.31
CA PHE A 202 -4.52 45.83 -5.22
C PHE A 202 -3.95 45.51 -3.84
N GLY A 203 -2.66 45.21 -3.71
CA GLY A 203 -2.05 44.80 -2.44
C GLY A 203 -2.33 43.33 -2.12
N LYS A 204 -2.73 43.02 -0.88
CA LYS A 204 -3.11 41.65 -0.51
C LYS A 204 -4.35 41.20 -1.26
N ILE A 205 -4.31 39.98 -1.80
CA ILE A 205 -5.42 39.36 -2.54
C ILE A 205 -6.56 38.95 -1.60
N TYR A 206 -6.24 38.59 -0.35
CA TYR A 206 -7.20 38.11 0.65
C TYR A 206 -7.15 38.96 1.94
N PRO A 207 -8.26 39.05 2.71
CA PRO A 207 -8.31 39.83 3.95
C PRO A 207 -7.66 39.13 5.16
N TYR A 208 -7.28 37.87 5.02
CA TYR A 208 -6.73 37.03 6.08
C TYR A 208 -5.19 37.07 6.09
N VAL A 209 -4.59 36.59 7.20
CA VAL A 209 -3.13 36.49 7.33
C VAL A 209 -2.68 35.10 6.89
N GLU A 210 -1.73 35.08 5.95
CA GLU A 210 -1.14 33.89 5.37
C GLU A 210 -0.13 33.28 6.35
N SER A 211 -0.14 31.96 6.52
CA SER A 211 0.68 31.31 7.54
C SER A 211 0.84 29.82 7.30
N ASN A 212 2.05 29.31 7.57
CA ASN A 212 2.28 27.87 7.70
C ASN A 212 1.94 27.34 9.11
N VAL A 213 1.49 28.20 10.04
CA VAL A 213 1.17 27.81 11.43
C VAL A 213 -0.25 27.26 11.56
N TRP A 214 -1.18 27.67 10.68
CA TRP A 214 -2.49 27.02 10.62
C TRP A 214 -2.36 25.74 9.80
N ALA A 215 -2.12 24.67 10.52
CA ALA A 215 -1.93 23.33 9.99
C ALA A 215 -2.62 22.33 10.94
N LYS A 216 -3.34 21.35 10.39
CA LYS A 216 -4.02 20.30 11.17
C LYS A 216 -3.58 18.93 10.68
N PRO A 217 -2.67 18.23 11.38
CA PRO A 217 -2.28 16.89 11.01
C PRO A 217 -3.44 15.92 11.23
N ILE A 218 -3.58 14.98 10.31
CA ILE A 218 -4.54 13.87 10.32
C ILE A 218 -3.72 12.61 10.03
N THR A 219 -3.71 11.66 10.96
CA THR A 219 -3.13 10.34 10.70
C THR A 219 -4.25 9.39 10.28
N ILE A 220 -4.09 8.74 9.13
CA ILE A 220 -4.95 7.63 8.69
C ILE A 220 -4.14 6.34 8.55
N THR A 221 -4.81 5.21 8.50
CA THR A 221 -4.20 3.91 8.17
C THR A 221 -4.72 3.47 6.80
N THR A 222 -3.85 3.03 5.89
CA THR A 222 -4.30 2.44 4.62
C THR A 222 -5.05 1.13 4.86
N ILE A 223 -5.91 0.77 3.92
CA ILE A 223 -6.54 -0.55 3.84
C ILE A 223 -6.17 -1.09 2.45
N PRO A 224 -5.13 -1.93 2.35
CA PRO A 224 -4.69 -2.49 1.07
C PRO A 224 -5.66 -3.59 0.57
N LYS A 225 -5.46 -4.05 -0.67
CA LYS A 225 -6.16 -5.22 -1.22
C LYS A 225 -5.61 -6.47 -0.55
N LYS A 226 -6.41 -7.13 0.30
CA LYS A 226 -6.04 -8.41 0.96
C LYS A 226 -5.73 -9.52 -0.05
N ILE A 227 -4.63 -10.24 0.19
CA ILE A 227 -4.09 -11.27 -0.69
C ILE A 227 -3.64 -12.51 0.09
N LYS A 228 -3.65 -13.67 -0.57
CA LYS A 228 -3.31 -14.97 0.01
C LYS A 228 -2.36 -15.72 -0.91
N LEU A 229 -1.24 -16.16 -0.35
CA LEU A 229 -0.30 -17.09 -0.97
C LEU A 229 -0.45 -18.49 -0.34
N GLU A 230 -0.63 -19.52 -1.17
CA GLU A 230 -0.69 -20.92 -0.77
C GLU A 230 0.25 -21.76 -1.64
N MET A 231 0.77 -22.87 -1.11
CA MET A 231 1.54 -23.83 -1.91
C MET A 231 0.57 -24.71 -2.72
N VAL A 232 0.91 -25.05 -3.96
CA VAL A 232 0.11 -25.96 -4.79
C VAL A 232 0.63 -27.38 -4.61
N GLU A 233 -0.25 -28.31 -4.24
CA GLU A 233 0.09 -29.73 -4.11
C GLU A 233 0.12 -30.41 -5.47
N ASP A 234 1.31 -30.88 -5.90
CA ASP A 234 1.49 -31.73 -7.07
C ASP A 234 1.52 -33.21 -6.65
N PRO A 235 0.48 -34.02 -6.94
CA PRO A 235 0.41 -35.42 -6.54
C PRO A 235 1.36 -36.34 -7.35
N SER A 236 2.09 -35.81 -8.33
CA SER A 236 3.14 -36.56 -9.06
C SER A 236 4.50 -36.52 -8.36
N GLN A 237 4.73 -35.53 -7.49
CA GLN A 237 5.95 -35.40 -6.69
C GLN A 237 5.85 -36.21 -5.39
N ASN A 238 6.95 -36.80 -4.96
CA ASN A 238 7.04 -37.63 -3.75
C ASN A 238 7.32 -36.75 -2.51
N ILE A 239 6.46 -35.75 -2.33
CA ILE A 239 6.54 -34.70 -1.31
C ILE A 239 5.26 -34.71 -0.47
N VAL A 240 5.38 -34.51 0.84
CA VAL A 240 4.22 -34.35 1.73
C VAL A 240 4.17 -32.91 2.19
N ILE A 241 3.12 -32.20 1.78
CA ILE A 241 2.86 -30.81 2.15
C ILE A 241 1.69 -30.82 3.14
N ASN A 242 1.87 -30.19 4.29
CA ASN A 242 0.81 -29.91 5.25
C ASN A 242 0.77 -28.40 5.48
N GLN A 243 -0.25 -27.73 4.94
CA GLN A 243 -0.39 -26.29 5.02
C GLN A 243 -1.71 -25.86 5.65
N ARG A 244 -1.71 -24.65 6.22
CA ARG A 244 -2.92 -23.99 6.70
C ARG A 244 -2.80 -22.48 6.65
N PHE A 245 -3.74 -21.84 5.97
CA PHE A 245 -3.93 -20.40 5.98
C PHE A 245 -4.59 -19.90 7.28
N TYR A 246 -4.17 -18.71 7.72
CA TYR A 246 -4.73 -17.95 8.84
C TYR A 246 -4.92 -16.50 8.41
N GLU A 247 -6.12 -15.95 8.60
CA GLU A 247 -6.45 -14.56 8.23
C GLU A 247 -5.79 -13.52 9.16
N GLU A 248 -5.45 -13.91 10.40
CA GLU A 248 -4.79 -13.06 11.39
C GLU A 248 -3.76 -13.91 12.17
N ARG A 249 -2.54 -13.39 12.31
CA ARG A 249 -1.47 -13.97 13.14
C ARG A 249 -1.66 -13.65 14.62
N ASP A 250 -2.04 -14.67 15.38
CA ASP A 250 -2.11 -14.62 16.84
C ASP A 250 -0.83 -15.14 17.53
N TYR A 251 -0.25 -14.29 18.39
CA TYR A 251 0.80 -14.67 19.33
C TYR A 251 0.18 -15.03 20.68
N ILE A 252 0.28 -16.30 21.08
CA ILE A 252 -0.29 -16.83 22.32
C ILE A 252 0.66 -16.65 23.52
N PHE A 253 1.97 -16.70 23.29
CA PHE A 253 2.97 -16.68 24.36
C PHE A 253 3.77 -15.37 24.45
N ASN A 254 3.87 -14.59 23.36
CA ASN A 254 4.49 -13.26 23.38
C ASN A 254 3.48 -12.14 23.22
N PHE A 255 3.53 -11.18 24.15
CA PHE A 255 2.69 -9.98 24.16
C PHE A 255 3.51 -8.68 23.98
N ASN A 256 4.84 -8.76 23.86
CA ASN A 256 5.68 -7.61 23.54
C ASN A 256 5.48 -7.22 22.07
N PRO A 257 4.92 -6.04 21.75
CA PRO A 257 4.67 -5.64 20.36
C PRO A 257 5.96 -5.42 19.54
N VAL A 258 7.13 -5.31 20.19
CA VAL A 258 8.43 -5.19 19.51
C VAL A 258 8.96 -6.55 19.02
N GLU A 259 8.46 -7.65 19.60
CA GLU A 259 8.85 -9.03 19.25
C GLU A 259 7.73 -9.81 18.52
N ALA A 260 6.49 -9.36 18.62
CA ALA A 260 5.32 -9.95 17.95
C ALA A 260 5.16 -9.38 16.53
N LEU A 261 6.12 -9.69 15.64
CA LEU A 261 6.12 -9.27 14.23
C LEU A 261 4.82 -9.67 13.52
N GLU A 262 4.32 -8.82 12.64
CA GLU A 262 3.18 -9.09 11.75
C GLU A 262 1.92 -9.57 12.49
N LYS A 263 1.73 -9.11 13.74
CA LYS A 263 0.57 -9.48 14.56
C LYS A 263 -0.72 -8.93 13.94
N GLY A 264 -1.64 -9.85 13.63
CA GLY A 264 -2.90 -9.52 12.95
C GLY A 264 -2.78 -9.41 11.43
N GLU A 265 -1.65 -9.83 10.84
CA GLU A 265 -1.51 -10.03 9.39
C GLU A 265 -1.82 -11.47 8.98
N GLU A 266 -2.20 -11.66 7.73
CA GLU A 266 -2.46 -12.98 7.14
C GLU A 266 -1.16 -13.78 6.89
N TYR A 267 -1.22 -15.10 7.09
CA TYR A 267 -0.11 -16.00 6.73
C TYR A 267 -0.56 -17.44 6.46
N THR A 268 0.22 -18.16 5.66
CA THR A 268 0.09 -19.61 5.47
C THR A 268 1.22 -20.31 6.21
N LYS A 269 0.88 -21.18 7.16
CA LYS A 269 1.85 -22.10 7.77
C LYS A 269 2.05 -23.29 6.85
N VAL A 270 3.29 -23.74 6.64
CA VAL A 270 3.60 -24.99 5.93
C VAL A 270 4.54 -25.90 6.72
N SER A 271 4.38 -27.21 6.56
CA SER A 271 5.34 -28.24 6.93
C SER A 271 5.53 -29.12 5.69
N ILE A 272 6.76 -29.24 5.22
CA ILE A 272 7.12 -30.01 4.04
C ILE A 272 7.99 -31.18 4.49
N ASP A 273 7.60 -32.41 4.21
CA ASP A 273 8.48 -33.57 4.33
C ASP A 273 8.85 -34.02 2.89
N ALA A 274 10.14 -33.96 2.57
CA ALA A 274 10.73 -34.23 1.26
C ALA A 274 11.92 -35.21 1.39
N LEU A 275 12.42 -35.75 0.26
CA LEU A 275 13.55 -36.67 0.24
C LEU A 275 14.80 -36.02 -0.36
N VAL A 276 15.96 -36.32 0.22
CA VAL A 276 17.27 -36.00 -0.37
C VAL A 276 17.41 -36.70 -1.73
N ARG A 277 18.11 -36.04 -2.67
CA ARG A 277 18.43 -36.51 -4.03
C ARG A 277 17.25 -36.59 -5.00
N GLU A 278 16.11 -36.01 -4.65
CA GLU A 278 15.01 -35.76 -5.57
C GLU A 278 14.99 -34.27 -5.98
N GLU A 279 14.52 -34.01 -7.20
CA GLU A 279 14.23 -32.66 -7.69
C GLU A 279 12.73 -32.42 -7.57
N TYR A 280 12.37 -31.27 -7.00
CA TYR A 280 11.00 -30.84 -6.77
C TYR A 280 10.72 -29.54 -7.51
N THR A 281 9.45 -29.33 -7.88
CA THR A 281 8.96 -28.03 -8.35
C THR A 281 8.00 -27.49 -7.31
N PHE A 282 8.44 -26.49 -6.56
CA PHE A 282 7.65 -25.81 -5.54
C PHE A 282 6.81 -24.73 -6.22
N THR A 283 5.54 -25.06 -6.47
CA THR A 283 4.56 -24.13 -7.03
C THR A 283 3.82 -23.39 -5.91
N TYR A 284 3.69 -22.07 -6.02
CA TYR A 284 2.87 -21.25 -5.13
C TYR A 284 1.84 -20.48 -5.94
N ARG A 285 0.62 -20.33 -5.41
CA ARG A 285 -0.48 -19.61 -6.04
C ARG A 285 -0.86 -18.37 -5.23
N LEU A 286 -0.75 -17.20 -5.86
CA LEU A 286 -1.15 -15.91 -5.32
C LEU A 286 -2.59 -15.59 -5.76
N THR A 287 -3.45 -15.35 -4.78
CA THR A 287 -4.88 -15.05 -5.00
C THR A 287 -5.35 -13.90 -4.13
N ASN A 288 -6.48 -13.28 -4.50
CA ASN A 288 -7.24 -12.48 -3.54
C ASN A 288 -8.08 -13.40 -2.62
N PHE A 289 -8.71 -12.83 -1.58
CA PHE A 289 -9.59 -13.59 -0.66
C PHE A 289 -10.86 -14.17 -1.33
N GLU A 290 -11.19 -13.80 -2.57
CA GLU A 290 -12.24 -14.43 -3.39
C GLU A 290 -11.72 -15.63 -4.22
N ASN A 291 -10.45 -16.02 -4.03
CA ASN A 291 -9.69 -17.01 -4.80
C ASN A 291 -9.57 -16.67 -6.30
N LYS A 292 -9.58 -15.38 -6.66
CA LYS A 292 -9.21 -14.93 -8.02
C LYS A 292 -7.68 -14.83 -8.11
N PRO A 293 -7.07 -15.29 -9.21
CA PRO A 293 -5.62 -15.23 -9.39
C PRO A 293 -5.12 -13.78 -9.50
N ILE A 294 -3.90 -13.54 -9.03
CA ILE A 294 -3.19 -12.27 -9.18
C ILE A 294 -1.98 -12.51 -10.08
N ASN A 295 -2.04 -12.00 -11.31
CA ASN A 295 -1.02 -12.16 -12.33
C ASN A 295 -0.01 -11.00 -12.31
N ASN A 296 1.15 -11.22 -12.93
CA ASN A 296 2.22 -10.22 -13.05
C ASN A 296 2.64 -9.61 -11.69
N SER A 297 2.69 -10.42 -10.64
CA SER A 297 3.14 -10.04 -9.30
C SER A 297 4.38 -10.86 -8.93
N ILE A 298 5.33 -10.27 -8.20
CA ILE A 298 6.59 -10.94 -7.83
C ILE A 298 6.40 -11.76 -6.55
N VAL A 299 6.72 -13.05 -6.61
CA VAL A 299 6.83 -13.89 -5.41
C VAL A 299 8.29 -14.23 -5.19
N TRP A 300 8.78 -14.01 -3.98
CA TRP A 300 10.12 -14.40 -3.53
C TRP A 300 10.07 -15.78 -2.87
N LEU A 301 11.12 -16.59 -3.03
CA LEU A 301 11.35 -17.84 -2.32
C LEU A 301 12.71 -17.79 -1.60
N HIS A 302 12.69 -18.02 -0.30
CA HIS A 302 13.86 -18.24 0.54
C HIS A 302 13.83 -19.67 1.11
N ILE A 303 14.93 -20.42 0.93
CA ILE A 303 15.21 -21.66 1.66
C ILE A 303 16.64 -21.56 2.22
N GLY A 304 16.85 -21.97 3.47
CA GLY A 304 18.14 -21.82 4.14
C GLY A 304 18.25 -22.58 5.47
N PHE A 305 19.48 -22.67 5.99
CA PHE A 305 19.70 -23.02 7.40
C PHE A 305 19.50 -21.78 8.28
N MET A 306 19.03 -22.01 9.51
CA MET A 306 18.89 -20.95 10.49
C MET A 306 19.75 -21.20 11.73
N PRO A 307 20.33 -20.14 12.34
CA PRO A 307 20.77 -20.22 13.72
C PRO A 307 19.56 -20.54 14.60
N LYS A 308 19.85 -21.26 15.68
CA LYS A 308 18.92 -22.18 16.33
C LYS A 308 18.52 -21.60 17.73
N SER A 309 17.31 -21.79 18.30
CA SER A 309 16.86 -21.26 19.63
C SER A 309 16.78 -22.31 20.79
N LYS A 310 16.70 -21.96 22.08
CA LYS A 310 17.23 -22.80 23.21
C LYS A 310 16.63 -24.19 23.50
N THR A 311 15.64 -24.68 22.77
CA THR A 311 14.83 -25.86 23.13
C THR A 311 14.71 -26.86 21.98
N GLU A 312 15.79 -27.62 21.76
CA GLU A 312 16.08 -28.49 20.58
C GLU A 312 16.57 -27.78 19.33
N PHE A 313 16.93 -26.51 19.48
CA PHE A 313 17.69 -25.83 18.45
C PHE A 313 19.12 -25.47 18.98
N LEU A 314 19.32 -24.46 19.84
CA LEU A 314 20.53 -23.59 19.93
C LEU A 314 21.89 -24.08 19.42
N ASN A 315 22.35 -23.47 18.32
CA ASN A 315 23.78 -23.22 18.12
C ASN A 315 24.20 -22.07 19.07
N THR A 316 24.84 -22.43 20.18
CA THR A 316 25.33 -21.47 21.20
C THR A 316 26.47 -20.57 20.74
N ARG A 317 26.85 -20.62 19.45
CA ARG A 317 28.03 -19.94 18.89
C ARG A 317 27.73 -19.00 17.72
N ALA A 318 26.46 -18.77 17.37
CA ALA A 318 26.10 -17.78 16.35
C ALA A 318 26.21 -16.36 16.93
N ILE A 319 27.04 -15.52 16.30
CA ILE A 319 27.21 -14.09 16.58
C ILE A 319 26.79 -13.33 15.32
N VAL A 320 26.14 -12.18 15.48
CA VAL A 320 25.74 -11.29 14.37
C VAL A 320 26.30 -9.90 14.69
N ASP A 321 27.51 -9.62 14.21
CA ASP A 321 28.26 -8.42 14.63
C ASP A 321 27.73 -7.13 13.99
N ASP A 322 27.14 -7.20 12.79
CA ASP A 322 26.67 -6.03 12.00
C ASP A 322 25.58 -5.18 12.67
N MET A 323 24.90 -5.69 13.71
CA MET A 323 23.90 -4.92 14.47
C MET A 323 24.10 -4.94 15.99
N GLY A 324 24.98 -5.80 16.52
CA GLY A 324 25.13 -5.99 17.98
C GLY A 324 23.87 -6.52 18.69
N ILE A 325 22.93 -7.11 17.93
CA ILE A 325 21.65 -7.67 18.40
C ILE A 325 21.74 -9.20 18.32
N PRO A 326 21.22 -9.97 19.29
CA PRO A 326 21.26 -11.44 19.26
C PRO A 326 20.62 -12.03 17.99
N PRO A 327 21.09 -13.22 17.55
CA PRO A 327 20.65 -13.83 16.29
C PRO A 327 19.15 -14.09 16.24
N TYR A 328 18.62 -13.89 15.04
CA TYR A 328 17.23 -14.01 14.63
C TYR A 328 16.75 -15.47 14.57
N PHE A 329 15.50 -15.72 14.97
CA PHE A 329 14.86 -17.03 14.90
C PHE A 329 13.56 -16.94 14.11
N GLU A 330 13.66 -16.98 12.79
CA GLU A 330 12.49 -17.13 11.91
C GLU A 330 11.82 -18.49 12.14
N SER A 331 10.52 -18.59 11.80
CA SER A 331 9.81 -19.78 11.26
C SER A 331 8.51 -20.27 11.91
N ILE A 332 8.22 -20.02 13.20
CA ILE A 332 7.05 -20.68 13.85
C ILE A 332 6.27 -19.86 14.91
N GLY A 333 6.44 -18.54 14.94
CA GLY A 333 5.80 -17.68 15.94
C GLY A 333 6.55 -17.72 17.29
N THR A 334 5.83 -17.63 18.41
CA THR A 334 6.51 -17.67 19.72
C THR A 334 7.01 -19.08 20.04
N GLU A 335 8.27 -19.20 20.46
CA GLU A 335 8.79 -20.45 20.99
C GLU A 335 8.18 -20.72 22.39
N GLU A 336 7.55 -21.89 22.58
CA GLU A 336 6.65 -22.16 23.71
C GLU A 336 7.33 -22.09 25.09
N VAL A 337 8.64 -22.36 25.19
CA VAL A 337 9.36 -22.44 26.46
C VAL A 337 9.99 -21.12 26.88
N THR A 338 10.56 -20.33 25.96
CA THR A 338 11.13 -19.00 26.26
C THR A 338 10.15 -17.85 26.08
N SER A 339 9.01 -18.08 25.42
CA SER A 339 8.01 -17.05 25.11
C SER A 339 8.55 -15.88 24.26
N ARG A 340 9.67 -16.09 23.54
CA ARG A 340 10.31 -15.08 22.69
C ARG A 340 9.82 -15.14 21.25
N GLY A 341 9.70 -13.97 20.65
CA GLY A 341 9.40 -13.81 19.22
C GLY A 341 10.65 -13.95 18.35
N PRO A 342 10.51 -13.87 17.01
CA PRO A 342 11.60 -14.05 16.06
C PRO A 342 12.75 -13.03 16.21
N GLY A 343 12.47 -11.81 16.70
CA GLY A 343 13.48 -10.79 17.02
C GLY A 343 12.89 -9.38 17.05
N GLU A 344 13.73 -8.37 17.30
CA GLU A 344 13.33 -6.95 17.28
C GLU A 344 13.54 -6.32 15.89
N GLY A 345 12.57 -5.53 15.40
CA GLY A 345 12.71 -4.65 14.23
C GLY A 345 11.67 -4.90 13.11
N PRO A 346 11.23 -3.86 12.40
CA PRO A 346 10.21 -3.96 11.33
C PRO A 346 10.73 -4.66 10.07
N ASP A 347 9.78 -5.11 9.23
CA ASP A 347 9.93 -5.51 7.82
C ASP A 347 10.85 -6.72 7.54
N LYS A 348 11.17 -7.55 8.55
CA LYS A 348 12.12 -8.69 8.39
C LYS A 348 11.56 -9.88 7.61
N MET A 349 10.27 -10.17 7.72
CA MET A 349 9.61 -11.27 6.97
C MET A 349 9.61 -11.00 5.46
N PHE A 350 9.53 -9.73 5.09
CA PHE A 350 9.34 -9.25 3.73
C PHE A 350 10.60 -8.63 3.11
N GLY A 351 11.78 -8.75 3.75
CA GLY A 351 13.06 -8.25 3.24
C GLY A 351 14.00 -9.37 2.74
N ARG A 352 15.22 -9.03 2.30
CA ARG A 352 16.23 -10.03 1.90
C ARG A 352 16.66 -10.94 3.07
N PRO A 353 17.07 -12.20 2.80
CA PRO A 353 17.68 -13.06 3.81
C PRO A 353 18.93 -12.44 4.44
N LEU A 354 19.22 -12.82 5.68
CA LEU A 354 20.45 -12.44 6.37
C LEU A 354 21.57 -13.45 6.10
N THR A 355 22.81 -12.97 6.14
CA THR A 355 24.02 -13.79 6.18
C THR A 355 24.54 -13.89 7.61
N TYR A 356 25.25 -14.97 7.92
CA TYR A 356 25.62 -15.33 9.29
C TYR A 356 27.09 -15.79 9.36
N GLU A 357 27.88 -15.18 10.25
CA GLU A 357 29.30 -15.55 10.39
C GLU A 357 29.49 -16.95 10.99
N PHE A 358 30.61 -17.59 10.62
CA PHE A 358 30.99 -18.87 11.20
C PHE A 358 31.53 -18.70 12.63
N SER A 359 31.18 -19.66 13.48
CA SER A 359 31.76 -19.75 14.84
C SER A 359 33.24 -20.16 14.88
N ASN A 360 33.79 -20.65 13.76
CA ASN A 360 35.17 -21.07 13.58
C ASN A 360 35.70 -20.51 12.26
N TYR A 361 37.00 -20.27 12.18
CA TYR A 361 37.65 -19.79 10.95
C TYR A 361 37.58 -20.84 9.83
N SER A 362 36.77 -20.58 8.80
CA SER A 362 36.89 -21.23 7.49
C SER A 362 37.96 -20.51 6.66
N SER A 363 38.71 -21.27 5.86
CA SER A 363 39.75 -20.71 4.96
C SER A 363 39.20 -20.27 3.61
N GLU A 364 37.95 -20.60 3.29
CA GLU A 364 37.35 -20.42 1.96
C GLU A 364 36.14 -19.47 1.99
N TYR A 365 35.36 -19.47 3.08
CA TYR A 365 34.14 -18.65 3.23
C TYR A 365 34.19 -17.81 4.51
N SER A 366 33.64 -16.59 4.48
CA SER A 366 33.58 -15.70 5.66
C SER A 366 32.33 -15.93 6.52
N ALA A 367 31.22 -16.30 5.87
CA ALA A 367 29.92 -16.52 6.48
C ALA A 367 29.13 -17.57 5.66
N TYR A 368 27.95 -17.96 6.14
CA TYR A 368 26.96 -18.72 5.37
C TYR A 368 25.74 -17.85 5.05
N GLY A 369 25.06 -18.17 3.96
CA GLY A 369 23.89 -17.45 3.46
C GLY A 369 22.71 -18.37 3.14
N PRO A 370 21.70 -17.88 2.40
CA PRO A 370 20.58 -18.70 1.93
C PRO A 370 21.04 -19.73 0.88
N TYR A 371 20.34 -20.87 0.81
CA TYR A 371 20.51 -21.85 -0.28
C TYR A 371 19.80 -21.44 -1.56
N ILE A 372 18.60 -20.90 -1.38
CA ILE A 372 17.75 -20.43 -2.45
C ILE A 372 17.27 -19.06 -1.99
N TRP A 373 17.54 -18.06 -2.81
CA TRP A 373 16.98 -16.73 -2.70
C TRP A 373 16.64 -16.27 -4.10
N LEU A 374 15.45 -16.64 -4.57
CA LEU A 374 15.01 -16.43 -5.95
C LEU A 374 13.65 -15.72 -5.95
N TYR A 375 13.28 -15.20 -7.12
CA TYR A 375 11.93 -14.69 -7.37
C TYR A 375 11.42 -15.21 -8.71
N ASP A 376 10.10 -15.19 -8.88
CA ASP A 376 9.45 -15.39 -10.17
C ASP A 376 8.19 -14.52 -10.28
N VAL A 377 7.64 -14.41 -11.48
CA VAL A 377 6.46 -13.58 -11.81
C VAL A 377 5.22 -14.47 -11.93
N THR A 378 4.15 -14.13 -11.23
CA THR A 378 2.90 -14.91 -11.30
C THR A 378 2.28 -14.91 -12.71
N ASP A 379 1.86 -16.09 -13.16
CA ASP A 379 1.24 -16.30 -14.47
C ASP A 379 -0.26 -15.93 -14.52
N GLU A 380 -0.97 -16.35 -15.58
CA GLU A 380 -2.42 -16.08 -15.73
C GLU A 380 -3.31 -16.80 -14.70
N PHE A 381 -2.78 -17.82 -14.01
CA PHE A 381 -3.40 -18.54 -12.90
C PHE A 381 -2.92 -18.06 -11.53
N GLY A 382 -2.08 -17.01 -11.50
CA GLY A 382 -1.48 -16.49 -10.29
C GLY A 382 -0.37 -17.38 -9.73
N GLU A 383 0.18 -18.29 -10.54
CA GLU A 383 1.15 -19.29 -10.11
C GLU A 383 2.59 -18.88 -10.44
N VAL A 384 3.50 -19.21 -9.52
CA VAL A 384 4.97 -19.20 -9.70
C VAL A 384 5.50 -20.60 -9.40
N SER A 385 6.59 -21.02 -10.04
CA SER A 385 7.15 -22.36 -9.85
C SER A 385 8.67 -22.36 -9.76
N PHE A 386 9.19 -22.76 -8.60
CA PHE A 386 10.62 -22.81 -8.33
C PHE A 386 11.14 -24.24 -8.41
N ASN A 387 12.24 -24.46 -9.12
CA ASN A 387 12.92 -25.75 -9.11
C ASN A 387 13.82 -25.84 -7.88
N VAL A 388 13.54 -26.80 -6.99
CA VAL A 388 14.20 -26.99 -5.70
C VAL A 388 14.82 -28.38 -5.68
N SER A 389 16.14 -28.44 -5.47
CA SER A 389 16.90 -29.70 -5.47
C SER A 389 17.73 -29.82 -4.20
N PHE A 390 17.51 -30.90 -3.45
CA PHE A 390 18.23 -31.21 -2.22
C PHE A 390 19.33 -32.25 -2.51
N SER A 391 20.44 -31.80 -3.10
CA SER A 391 21.64 -32.62 -3.35
C SER A 391 22.35 -32.99 -2.04
N ASP A 392 23.32 -33.91 -2.10
CA ASP A 392 24.04 -34.41 -0.91
C ASP A 392 24.84 -33.34 -0.15
N ASP A 393 25.08 -32.19 -0.77
CA ASP A 393 25.92 -31.11 -0.26
C ASP A 393 25.36 -30.51 1.05
N TYR A 394 24.03 -30.51 1.21
CA TYR A 394 23.35 -29.97 2.39
C TYR A 394 23.85 -30.54 3.73
N LEU A 395 24.25 -31.82 3.74
CA LEU A 395 24.73 -32.48 4.95
C LEU A 395 26.15 -32.02 5.30
N ASN A 396 26.99 -31.75 4.30
CA ASN A 396 28.34 -31.26 4.48
C ASN A 396 28.31 -29.80 4.92
N ASP A 397 27.56 -28.96 4.20
CA ASP A 397 27.37 -27.55 4.54
C ASP A 397 26.81 -27.36 5.96
N PHE A 398 25.83 -28.21 6.36
CA PHE A 398 25.33 -28.21 7.74
C PHE A 398 26.46 -28.51 8.74
N LEU A 399 27.30 -29.51 8.47
CA LEU A 399 28.42 -29.87 9.34
C LEU A 399 29.48 -28.74 9.40
N ASP A 400 29.72 -28.05 8.29
CA ASP A 400 30.68 -26.94 8.22
C ASP A 400 30.17 -25.68 8.95
N ILE A 401 28.86 -25.40 8.88
CA ILE A 401 28.22 -24.30 9.63
C ILE A 401 28.19 -24.56 11.14
N PHE A 402 27.73 -25.76 11.55
CA PHE A 402 27.41 -26.05 12.95
C PHE A 402 28.51 -26.81 13.71
N GLY A 403 29.49 -27.39 13.00
CA GLY A 403 30.80 -27.80 13.53
C GLY A 403 30.86 -29.05 14.42
N SER A 404 29.75 -29.67 14.83
CA SER A 404 29.79 -30.98 15.50
C SER A 404 28.44 -31.72 15.54
N ILE A 405 28.53 -33.06 15.56
CA ILE A 405 27.40 -34.00 15.74
C ILE A 405 26.96 -34.11 17.22
N GLU A 406 27.66 -33.48 18.18
CA GLU A 406 27.45 -33.70 19.62
C GLU A 406 26.08 -33.24 20.18
N GLY A 407 25.23 -32.62 19.36
CA GLY A 407 23.82 -32.33 19.65
C GLY A 407 22.82 -32.89 18.63
N ILE A 408 23.27 -33.74 17.71
CA ILE A 408 22.46 -34.38 16.65
C ILE A 408 22.35 -35.86 16.98
N ASN A 409 21.16 -36.29 17.38
CA ASN A 409 20.88 -37.69 17.68
C ASN A 409 20.46 -38.46 16.41
N SER A 410 19.96 -37.76 15.38
CA SER A 410 19.51 -38.35 14.12
C SER A 410 19.64 -37.36 12.95
N MET A 411 19.64 -37.86 11.70
CA MET A 411 19.43 -36.99 10.51
C MET A 411 18.09 -36.25 10.58
N GLU A 412 17.17 -36.70 11.43
CA GLU A 412 15.88 -36.05 11.67
C GLU A 412 15.99 -34.64 12.30
N ASP A 413 17.12 -34.34 12.94
CA ASP A 413 17.39 -33.06 13.61
C ASP A 413 17.90 -31.96 12.63
N ILE A 414 18.05 -32.31 11.35
CA ILE A 414 18.42 -31.41 10.25
C ILE A 414 17.14 -30.99 9.52
N ILE A 415 16.82 -29.71 9.65
CA ILE A 415 15.60 -29.09 9.13
C ILE A 415 16.01 -27.78 8.45
N LEU A 416 15.52 -27.55 7.24
CA LEU A 416 15.65 -26.28 6.53
C LEU A 416 14.44 -25.38 6.85
N TYR A 417 14.68 -24.08 6.92
CA TYR A 417 13.60 -23.10 6.88
C TYR A 417 13.16 -22.84 5.44
N THR A 418 11.88 -22.56 5.24
CA THR A 418 11.34 -22.02 3.99
C THR A 418 10.37 -20.89 4.25
N ARG A 419 10.48 -19.83 3.44
CA ARG A 419 9.41 -18.85 3.24
C ARG A 419 9.25 -18.52 1.77
N ALA A 420 8.02 -18.32 1.34
CA ALA A 420 7.71 -17.66 0.08
C ALA A 420 6.80 -16.46 0.37
N PHE A 421 7.00 -15.31 -0.28
CA PHE A 421 6.22 -14.11 0.04
C PHE A 421 6.00 -13.18 -1.16
N ASN A 422 4.94 -12.40 -1.08
CA ASN A 422 4.63 -11.26 -1.94
C ASN A 422 4.50 -10.02 -1.05
N SER A 423 5.26 -8.98 -1.38
CA SER A 423 5.30 -7.70 -0.66
C SER A 423 5.80 -6.60 -1.60
N TYR A 424 5.63 -5.34 -1.23
CA TYR A 424 6.29 -4.24 -1.94
C TYR A 424 7.77 -4.17 -1.57
N PHE A 425 8.65 -4.01 -2.56
CA PHE A 425 10.10 -4.07 -2.35
C PHE A 425 10.88 -3.14 -3.28
N ASP A 426 12.17 -2.99 -3.00
CA ASP A 426 13.14 -2.39 -3.91
C ASP A 426 14.19 -3.45 -4.32
N TRP A 427 14.46 -3.54 -5.61
CA TRP A 427 15.38 -4.53 -6.19
C TRP A 427 16.80 -4.45 -5.63
N ASP A 428 17.31 -3.25 -5.41
CA ASP A 428 18.71 -3.03 -5.04
C ASP A 428 18.91 -3.31 -3.54
N ASN A 429 17.86 -3.11 -2.73
CA ASN A 429 17.80 -3.60 -1.34
C ASN A 429 17.66 -5.12 -1.21
N PHE A 430 17.29 -5.83 -2.29
CA PHE A 430 17.01 -7.27 -2.26
C PHE A 430 18.15 -8.15 -2.80
N ALA A 431 19.10 -7.56 -3.52
CA ALA A 431 20.32 -8.23 -3.94
C ALA A 431 21.16 -8.65 -2.73
N ILE A 432 21.82 -9.80 -2.84
CA ILE A 432 22.95 -10.19 -1.98
C ILE A 432 24.22 -9.95 -2.80
N ASP A 433 25.08 -9.06 -2.31
CA ASP A 433 26.36 -8.73 -2.95
C ASP A 433 27.33 -9.92 -2.83
N ASP A 434 28.07 -10.20 -3.90
CA ASP A 434 29.11 -11.25 -3.99
C ASP A 434 28.71 -12.60 -3.34
N PRO A 435 27.62 -13.27 -3.78
CA PRO A 435 27.07 -14.44 -3.09
C PRO A 435 28.02 -15.63 -3.02
N GLU A 436 29.01 -15.72 -3.93
CA GLU A 436 30.10 -16.72 -3.91
C GLU A 436 30.97 -16.66 -2.63
N LEU A 437 30.94 -15.56 -1.87
CA LEU A 437 31.67 -15.43 -0.60
C LEU A 437 30.99 -16.14 0.58
N TYR A 438 29.74 -16.57 0.40
CA TYR A 438 28.94 -17.22 1.42
C TYR A 438 28.72 -18.71 1.11
N LEU A 439 28.98 -19.57 2.10
CA LEU A 439 28.62 -20.98 2.01
C LEU A 439 27.10 -21.14 1.85
N CYS A 440 26.68 -22.15 1.08
CA CYS A 440 25.31 -22.40 0.61
C CYS A 440 24.80 -21.47 -0.52
N SER A 441 25.42 -20.33 -0.78
CA SER A 441 24.88 -19.29 -1.69
C SER A 441 25.47 -19.28 -3.11
N SER A 442 26.22 -20.32 -3.49
CA SER A 442 26.79 -20.46 -4.84
C SER A 442 25.76 -20.88 -5.91
N ASP A 443 26.22 -20.96 -7.16
CA ASP A 443 25.55 -21.65 -8.27
C ASP A 443 24.21 -21.06 -8.77
N ASP A 444 24.15 -19.72 -8.95
CA ASP A 444 23.01 -18.99 -9.53
C ASP A 444 21.67 -19.14 -8.76
N ARG A 445 21.69 -19.67 -7.52
CA ARG A 445 20.51 -19.89 -6.68
C ARG A 445 20.16 -18.71 -5.76
N VAL A 446 20.97 -17.66 -5.77
CA VAL A 446 20.82 -16.48 -4.92
C VAL A 446 20.80 -15.23 -5.77
N PHE A 447 19.78 -14.40 -5.57
CA PHE A 447 19.58 -13.16 -6.31
C PHE A 447 20.62 -12.10 -5.91
N ASP A 448 21.45 -11.75 -6.89
CA ASP A 448 22.57 -10.79 -6.83
C ASP A 448 22.26 -9.47 -7.56
N GLY A 449 21.02 -9.29 -8.04
CA GLY A 449 20.63 -8.17 -8.89
C GLY A 449 20.80 -8.39 -10.40
N SER A 450 21.53 -9.42 -10.85
CA SER A 450 21.83 -9.65 -12.27
C SER A 450 20.60 -9.96 -13.13
N THR A 451 19.59 -10.62 -12.54
CA THR A 451 18.36 -11.05 -13.22
C THR A 451 17.22 -10.02 -13.16
N LYS A 452 17.43 -8.86 -12.50
CA LYS A 452 16.44 -7.78 -12.27
C LYS A 452 15.60 -7.44 -13.51
N LEU A 453 14.27 -7.47 -13.36
CA LEU A 453 13.35 -7.11 -14.43
C LEU A 453 13.39 -5.61 -14.77
N SER A 454 13.84 -5.28 -15.98
CA SER A 454 13.82 -3.90 -16.48
C SER A 454 12.39 -3.39 -16.69
N ASN A 455 12.05 -2.27 -16.05
CA ASN A 455 10.73 -1.60 -16.18
C ASN A 455 9.54 -2.45 -15.70
N TYR A 456 9.72 -3.31 -14.70
CA TYR A 456 8.60 -3.95 -14.00
C TYR A 456 7.66 -2.89 -13.41
N ASN A 457 6.34 -3.09 -13.54
CA ASN A 457 5.36 -2.15 -13.00
C ASN A 457 5.01 -2.49 -11.54
N PHE A 458 5.29 -1.55 -10.63
CA PHE A 458 4.99 -1.67 -9.21
C PHE A 458 3.59 -1.18 -8.83
N ASP A 459 2.80 -0.58 -9.74
CA ASP A 459 1.49 0.01 -9.44
C ASP A 459 0.54 -0.95 -8.69
N ASP A 460 0.37 -2.18 -9.19
CA ASP A 460 -0.53 -3.16 -8.57
C ASP A 460 0.00 -3.68 -7.23
N LEU A 461 1.32 -3.83 -7.10
CA LEU A 461 1.98 -4.27 -5.87
C LEU A 461 1.90 -3.19 -4.79
N ALA A 462 1.93 -1.91 -5.17
CA ALA A 462 1.77 -0.76 -4.29
C ALA A 462 0.35 -0.60 -3.70
N LEU A 463 -0.60 -1.45 -4.11
CA LEU A 463 -2.01 -1.45 -3.70
C LEU A 463 -2.44 -2.75 -3.00
N GLN A 464 -1.57 -3.76 -2.97
CA GLN A 464 -1.79 -5.05 -2.34
C GLN A 464 -1.27 -5.06 -0.89
N ASP A 465 -1.83 -5.94 -0.07
CA ASP A 465 -1.27 -6.24 1.25
C ASP A 465 -0.01 -7.10 1.08
N SER A 466 0.76 -7.32 2.14
CA SER A 466 1.84 -8.31 2.11
C SER A 466 1.34 -9.67 2.61
N THR A 467 1.83 -10.76 2.03
CA THR A 467 1.42 -12.14 2.39
C THR A 467 2.54 -13.14 2.18
N TYR A 468 2.53 -14.22 2.96
CA TYR A 468 3.59 -15.21 2.95
C TYR A 468 3.13 -16.61 3.34
N VAL A 469 3.86 -17.58 2.81
CA VAL A 469 3.93 -18.96 3.29
C VAL A 469 5.21 -19.09 4.09
N GLU A 470 5.19 -19.59 5.32
CA GLU A 470 6.41 -19.92 6.06
C GLU A 470 6.33 -21.28 6.79
N GLY A 471 7.50 -21.88 7.00
CA GLY A 471 7.66 -23.01 7.91
C GLY A 471 8.90 -23.85 7.63
N LEU A 472 8.76 -25.17 7.76
CA LEU A 472 9.92 -26.08 7.86
C LEU A 472 9.90 -27.14 6.76
N ILE A 473 11.08 -27.41 6.18
CA ILE A 473 11.33 -28.55 5.30
C ILE A 473 12.17 -29.60 6.04
N ARG A 474 11.65 -30.82 6.10
CA ARG A 474 12.36 -32.00 6.61
C ARG A 474 12.80 -32.86 5.44
N LEU A 475 14.08 -33.22 5.40
CA LEU A 475 14.66 -34.02 4.32
C LEU A 475 14.70 -35.53 4.64
N HIS A 476 13.86 -35.97 5.57
CA HIS A 476 13.77 -37.36 6.04
C HIS A 476 12.32 -37.83 6.03
N LYS A 477 12.10 -39.13 5.77
CA LYS A 477 10.80 -39.75 6.03
C LYS A 477 10.61 -39.88 7.54
N LYS A 478 9.72 -39.09 8.12
CA LYS A 478 9.20 -39.42 9.44
C LYS A 478 8.44 -40.73 9.39
N ASP A 479 8.52 -41.49 10.48
CA ASP A 479 7.56 -42.55 10.75
C ASP A 479 6.15 -41.93 10.75
N ILE A 480 5.28 -42.42 9.85
CA ILE A 480 3.89 -41.99 9.79
C ILE A 480 3.19 -42.56 11.04
N ALA A 481 3.09 -41.73 12.07
CA ALA A 481 2.25 -41.97 13.22
C ALA A 481 0.78 -41.92 12.76
N LEU A 482 0.29 -43.05 12.26
CA LEU A 482 -1.14 -43.28 12.05
C LEU A 482 -1.84 -43.21 13.40
N GLY A 483 -2.37 -42.01 13.71
CA GLY A 483 -3.37 -41.79 14.74
C GLY A 483 -4.64 -42.54 14.38
N LEU A 484 -4.60 -43.86 14.54
CA LEU A 484 -5.79 -44.67 14.61
C LEU A 484 -6.58 -44.15 15.81
N ASN A 485 -7.77 -43.58 15.56
CA ASN A 485 -8.80 -43.52 16.60
C ASN A 485 -8.88 -44.91 17.25
N ASP A 486 -9.01 -44.99 18.58
CA ASP A 486 -8.77 -46.18 19.44
C ASP A 486 -9.56 -47.48 19.10
N TYR A 487 -10.29 -47.50 17.99
CA TYR A 487 -11.14 -48.59 17.52
C TYR A 487 -10.82 -48.96 16.07
N LEU A 488 -9.95 -49.95 15.91
CA LEU A 488 -9.72 -50.66 14.64
C LEU A 488 -10.93 -51.58 14.39
N SER A 489 -12.04 -51.03 13.86
CA SER A 489 -13.27 -51.79 13.64
C SER A 489 -13.21 -52.61 12.35
N TYR A 490 -13.17 -53.94 12.47
CA TYR A 490 -13.31 -54.86 11.35
C TYR A 490 -14.73 -55.46 11.32
N ASN A 491 -15.49 -55.17 10.26
CA ASN A 491 -16.79 -55.83 10.05
C ASN A 491 -16.55 -57.27 9.63
N LEU A 492 -16.81 -58.22 10.55
CA LEU A 492 -16.80 -59.64 10.24
C LEU A 492 -17.82 -59.95 9.14
N PRO A 493 -17.47 -60.74 8.11
CA PRO A 493 -18.44 -61.22 7.13
C PRO A 493 -19.57 -61.99 7.82
N ASP A 494 -20.80 -61.87 7.32
CA ASP A 494 -21.97 -62.52 7.92
C ASP A 494 -21.72 -64.04 8.07
N PRO A 495 -21.69 -64.59 9.30
CA PRO A 495 -21.42 -66.01 9.53
C PRO A 495 -22.49 -66.93 8.93
N ALA A 496 -23.68 -66.40 8.58
CA ALA A 496 -24.69 -67.15 7.84
C ALA A 496 -24.27 -67.52 6.40
N LEU A 497 -23.23 -66.89 5.85
CA LEU A 497 -22.70 -67.18 4.50
C LEU A 497 -21.80 -68.43 4.43
N GLY A 498 -21.56 -69.12 5.55
CA GLY A 498 -21.01 -70.49 5.56
C GLY A 498 -19.53 -70.64 5.17
N GLY A 499 -18.73 -69.58 5.28
CA GLY A 499 -17.29 -69.62 5.01
C GLY A 499 -16.46 -70.13 6.18
N ASN A 500 -15.42 -70.93 5.89
CA ASN A 500 -14.34 -71.21 6.85
C ASN A 500 -13.39 -70.01 6.88
N PHE A 501 -13.32 -69.30 7.99
CA PHE A 501 -12.42 -68.16 8.17
C PHE A 501 -11.04 -68.61 8.65
N ASN A 502 -9.98 -68.18 7.97
CA ASN A 502 -8.61 -68.33 8.48
C ASN A 502 -8.35 -67.31 9.61
N PRO A 503 -7.51 -67.64 10.61
CA PRO A 503 -7.10 -66.67 11.62
C PRO A 503 -6.37 -65.49 10.97
N ILE A 504 -6.82 -64.26 11.23
CA ILE A 504 -6.06 -63.06 10.92
C ILE A 504 -4.94 -62.93 11.96
N THR A 505 -3.69 -63.04 11.51
CA THR A 505 -2.51 -62.76 12.34
C THR A 505 -2.01 -61.36 12.01
N LEU A 506 -2.28 -60.40 12.89
CA LEU A 506 -1.70 -59.05 12.82
C LEU A 506 -0.39 -59.04 13.61
N GLN A 507 0.73 -58.71 12.95
CA GLN A 507 1.98 -58.43 13.64
C GLN A 507 2.03 -56.94 13.98
N LEU A 508 1.78 -56.63 15.26
CA LEU A 508 1.90 -55.29 15.81
C LEU A 508 3.33 -55.06 16.29
N TYR A 509 4.05 -54.17 15.62
CA TYR A 509 5.30 -53.63 16.11
C TYR A 509 4.97 -52.42 17.00
N VAL A 510 5.03 -52.64 18.32
CA VAL A 510 4.81 -51.58 19.31
C VAL A 510 6.17 -51.14 19.82
N HIS A 511 6.54 -49.90 19.51
CA HIS A 511 7.63 -49.22 20.21
C HIS A 511 7.02 -48.38 21.34
N GLU A 512 7.66 -48.34 22.50
CA GLU A 512 7.30 -47.38 23.54
C GLU A 512 7.54 -45.97 22.99
N ALA A 513 6.48 -45.19 22.82
CA ALA A 513 6.61 -43.79 22.46
C ALA A 513 7.31 -43.05 23.60
N ASN A 514 8.23 -42.13 23.29
CA ASN A 514 8.75 -41.22 24.30
C ASN A 514 7.56 -40.56 25.00
N PRO A 515 7.43 -40.68 26.33
CA PRO A 515 6.30 -40.09 27.03
C PRO A 515 6.34 -38.59 26.78
N ILE A 516 5.27 -38.07 26.16
CA ILE A 516 5.06 -36.62 26.05
C ILE A 516 5.30 -36.07 27.45
N PRO A 517 6.24 -35.13 27.63
CA PRO A 517 6.55 -34.62 28.96
C PRO A 517 5.26 -34.19 29.61
N THR A 518 4.91 -34.80 30.74
CA THR A 518 3.76 -34.39 31.53
C THR A 518 4.10 -33.05 32.16
N THR A 519 4.06 -32.01 31.35
CA THR A 519 4.12 -30.62 31.79
C THR A 519 2.99 -30.47 32.79
N SER A 520 3.38 -30.27 34.05
CA SER A 520 2.44 -29.90 35.10
C SER A 520 1.65 -28.71 34.59
N THR A 521 0.34 -28.87 34.40
CA THR A 521 -0.53 -27.83 33.85
C THR A 521 -0.30 -26.53 34.59
N LEU A 522 0.36 -25.58 33.93
CA LEU A 522 0.62 -24.25 34.45
C LEU A 522 -0.72 -23.52 34.50
N THR A 523 -1.37 -23.57 35.65
CA THR A 523 -2.63 -22.86 35.89
C THR A 523 -2.39 -21.36 35.83
N LEU A 524 -3.44 -20.58 35.55
CA LEU A 524 -3.38 -19.12 35.53
C LEU A 524 -2.78 -18.53 36.84
N GLU A 525 -2.99 -19.21 37.97
CA GLU A 525 -2.43 -18.86 39.28
C GLU A 525 -0.90 -19.05 39.40
N SER A 526 -0.30 -19.91 38.58
CA SER A 526 1.16 -20.11 38.55
C SER A 526 1.88 -19.00 37.78
N LEU A 527 1.29 -18.51 36.68
CA LEU A 527 1.78 -17.36 35.92
C LEU A 527 1.64 -16.04 36.69
N ALA A 528 0.58 -15.90 37.49
CA ALA A 528 0.31 -14.68 38.25
C ALA A 528 1.22 -14.44 39.47
N LYS A 529 2.20 -15.33 39.77
CA LYS A 529 2.82 -15.40 41.10
C LYS A 529 4.19 -14.75 41.30
N VAL A 530 4.82 -14.19 40.26
CA VAL A 530 6.10 -13.46 40.40
C VAL A 530 6.15 -12.19 39.55
N HIS A 531 5.33 -11.20 39.90
CA HIS A 531 5.64 -9.78 39.67
C HIS A 531 5.06 -8.94 40.82
N THR A 532 5.61 -9.11 42.03
CA THR A 532 5.33 -8.21 43.15
C THR A 532 6.15 -6.93 43.01
N ASN A 533 5.48 -5.82 42.71
CA ASN A 533 5.99 -4.45 42.57
C ASN A 533 7.11 -4.07 43.56
N SER A 534 8.38 -4.19 43.17
CA SER A 534 9.50 -3.55 43.87
C SER A 534 10.66 -3.06 42.98
N GLU A 535 10.53 -3.14 41.65
CA GLU A 535 11.54 -2.65 40.69
C GLU A 535 10.86 -1.85 39.54
N LEU A 536 10.22 -0.74 39.94
CA LEU A 536 9.85 0.41 39.10
C LEU A 536 10.38 1.69 39.77
#